data_AF-A0A4Q5RFY6-F1
#
_entry.id   AF-A0A4Q5RFY6-F1
#
_cell.length_a   1.000
_cell.length_b   1.000
_cell.length_c   1.000
_cell.angle_alpha   90.00
_cell.angle_beta   90.00
_cell.angle_gamma   90.00
#
_symmetry.space_group_name_H-M   'P 1'
#
loop_
_entity.id
_entity.type
_entity.pdbx_description
1 polymer ?
#
loop_
_entity_poly.entity_id
_entity_poly.type
_entity_poly.pdbx_seq_one_letter_code
_entity_poly.pdbx_strand_id
1 'polypeptide(L)'
;MLDAFKKYNYLFDHNKYKNNYDYQLALLLLNNKYYMTNGSIILHEEQALFSPISLLNYEYSDDIHGVMSSLKTNESVQCIMGPGGLPFGAAQQPGLTDYADGIDTLQFLLSF
;
A
#
# COMPACT_ATOMS: atom_id res chain seq x y z
N MET A 1 15.30 -1.60 9.78
CA MET A 1 14.00 -1.63 9.05
C MET A 1 14.17 -1.23 7.59
N LEU A 2 14.66 -0.02 7.28
CA LEU A 2 14.86 0.45 5.89
C LEU A 2 15.77 -0.44 5.04
N ASP A 3 16.81 -1.06 5.62
CA ASP A 3 17.71 -1.95 4.87
C ASP A 3 17.02 -3.13 4.18
N ALA A 4 15.88 -3.59 4.71
CA ALA A 4 15.10 -4.67 4.12
C ALA A 4 14.60 -4.35 2.70
N PHE A 5 14.50 -3.05 2.36
CA PHE A 5 14.06 -2.59 1.04
C PHE A 5 15.19 -2.47 0.02
N LYS A 6 16.47 -2.59 0.42
CA LYS A 6 17.61 -2.48 -0.50
C LYS A 6 17.60 -3.51 -1.63
N LYS A 7 16.96 -4.67 -1.41
CA LYS A 7 16.75 -5.68 -2.46
C LYS A 7 15.96 -5.16 -3.67
N TYR A 8 15.25 -4.03 -3.52
CA TYR A 8 14.47 -3.39 -4.57
C TYR A 8 15.17 -2.17 -5.20
N ASN A 9 16.46 -1.92 -4.90
CA ASN A 9 17.19 -0.79 -5.47
C ASN A 9 17.21 -0.78 -7.00
N TYR A 10 17.11 -1.93 -7.64
CA TYR A 10 17.02 -2.02 -9.11
C TYR A 10 15.81 -1.25 -9.68
N LEU A 11 14.78 -0.97 -8.87
CA LEU A 11 13.64 -0.14 -9.30
C LEU A 11 14.08 1.28 -9.67
N PHE A 12 15.16 1.79 -9.09
CA PHE A 12 15.70 3.11 -9.45
C PHE A 12 16.28 3.19 -10.86
N ASP A 13 16.63 2.05 -11.46
CA ASP A 13 17.07 2.00 -12.85
C ASP A 13 15.89 2.23 -13.82
N HIS A 14 14.64 2.14 -13.32
CA HIS A 14 13.46 2.54 -14.07
C HIS A 14 13.16 4.03 -13.89
N ASN A 15 13.40 4.82 -14.94
CA ASN A 15 13.17 6.27 -14.95
C ASN A 15 11.78 6.69 -14.44
N LYS A 16 10.71 5.95 -14.75
CA LYS A 16 9.36 6.25 -14.26
C LYS A 16 9.25 6.15 -12.74
N TYR A 17 9.86 5.12 -12.16
CA TYR A 17 9.85 4.92 -10.70
C TYR A 17 10.68 6.02 -10.03
N LYS A 18 11.90 6.25 -10.52
CA LYS A 18 12.78 7.31 -10.01
C LYS A 18 12.12 8.70 -10.06
N ASN A 19 11.45 9.04 -11.16
CA ASN A 19 10.73 10.31 -11.27
C ASN A 19 9.60 10.44 -10.26
N ASN A 20 8.85 9.36 -9.99
CA ASN A 20 7.82 9.36 -8.94
C ASN A 20 8.43 9.54 -7.56
N TYR A 21 9.51 8.82 -7.26
CA TYR A 21 10.25 8.96 -6.01
C TYR A 21 10.74 10.40 -5.79
N ASP A 22 11.44 10.98 -6.77
CA ASP A 22 12.01 12.33 -6.67
C ASP A 22 10.90 13.39 -6.50
N TYR A 23 9.78 13.23 -7.21
CA TYR A 23 8.61 14.11 -7.08
C TYR A 23 8.00 14.04 -5.66
N GLN A 24 7.75 12.84 -5.13
CA GLN A 24 7.17 12.67 -3.80
C GLN A 24 8.12 13.19 -2.72
N LEU A 25 9.42 12.90 -2.84
CA LEU A 25 10.44 13.40 -1.92
C LEU A 25 10.49 14.94 -1.91
N ALA A 26 10.45 15.57 -3.08
CA ALA A 26 10.41 17.03 -3.20
C ALA A 26 9.17 17.63 -2.52
N LEU A 27 7.99 17.02 -2.69
CA LEU A 27 6.77 17.47 -2.02
C LEU A 27 6.88 17.39 -0.50
N LEU A 28 7.42 16.30 0.05
CA LEU A 28 7.58 16.15 1.50
C LEU A 28 8.57 17.18 2.06
N LEU A 29 9.69 17.39 1.36
CA LEU A 29 10.69 18.40 1.71
C LEU A 29 10.11 19.82 1.71
N LEU A 30 9.41 20.20 0.63
CA LEU A 30 8.80 21.54 0.50
C LEU A 30 7.76 21.82 1.57
N ASN A 31 7.03 20.79 1.99
CA ASN A 31 5.98 20.91 3.02
C ASN A 31 6.51 20.70 4.44
N ASN A 32 7.83 20.56 4.64
CA ASN A 32 8.45 20.23 5.94
C ASN A 32 7.79 19.03 6.64
N LYS A 33 7.37 18.03 5.85
CA LYS A 33 6.77 16.79 6.37
C LYS A 33 7.87 15.81 6.73
N TYR A 34 7.71 15.14 7.87
CA TYR A 34 8.64 14.09 8.28
C TYR A 34 8.56 12.91 7.31
N TYR A 35 9.73 12.38 6.97
CA TYR A 35 9.87 11.20 6.11
C TYR A 35 11.14 10.43 6.49
N MET A 36 11.17 9.16 6.12
CA MET A 36 12.38 8.33 6.16
C MET A 36 12.61 7.69 4.80
N THR A 37 13.85 7.65 4.35
CA THR A 37 14.17 6.97 3.08
C THR A 37 15.64 6.52 3.03
N ASN A 38 15.91 5.51 2.22
CA ASN A 38 17.23 4.95 1.96
C ASN A 38 17.58 4.89 0.45
N GLY A 39 16.81 5.59 -0.39
CA GLY A 39 16.96 5.49 -1.84
C GLY A 39 16.41 4.19 -2.45
N SER A 40 15.52 3.49 -1.74
CA SER A 40 14.70 2.40 -2.30
C SER A 40 13.20 2.75 -2.25
N ILE A 41 12.76 3.35 -1.14
CA ILE A 41 11.36 3.68 -0.84
C ILE A 41 11.32 4.87 0.13
N ILE A 42 10.22 5.63 0.11
CA ILE A 42 9.93 6.69 1.08
C ILE A 42 8.90 6.16 2.07
N LEU A 43 9.17 6.27 3.36
CA LEU A 43 8.22 6.03 4.43
C LEU A 43 7.73 7.38 4.94
N HIS A 44 6.42 7.56 5.02
CA HIS A 44 5.78 8.78 5.48
C HIS A 44 4.71 8.44 6.52
N GLU A 45 4.69 9.18 7.63
CA GLU A 45 3.69 8.98 8.67
C GLU A 45 2.41 9.73 8.27
N GLU A 46 1.37 8.98 7.87
CA GLU A 46 0.11 9.50 7.33
C GLU A 46 -0.99 8.42 7.43
N GLN A 47 -2.22 8.83 7.74
CA GLN A 47 -3.36 7.92 7.95
C GLN A 47 -4.06 7.54 6.64
N ALA A 48 -3.74 8.25 5.55
CA ALA A 48 -4.35 8.00 4.26
C ALA A 48 -4.05 6.58 3.75
N LEU A 49 -5.11 5.84 3.38
CA LEU A 49 -5.02 4.46 2.88
C LEU A 49 -4.26 4.34 1.55
N PHE A 50 -4.36 5.37 0.70
CA PHE A 50 -3.70 5.37 -0.59
C PHE A 50 -2.34 6.06 -0.50
N SER A 51 -1.29 5.33 -0.87
CA SER A 51 0.05 5.88 -1.01
C SER A 51 0.46 6.00 -2.49
N PRO A 52 1.05 7.13 -2.91
CA PRO A 52 1.62 7.26 -4.24
C PRO A 52 2.76 6.26 -4.51
N ILE A 53 3.14 6.10 -5.78
CA ILE A 53 4.26 5.24 -6.19
C ILE A 53 5.55 5.70 -5.47
N SER A 54 6.32 4.71 -4.99
CA SER A 54 7.58 4.89 -4.24
C SER A 54 7.43 5.38 -2.79
N LEU A 55 6.21 5.65 -2.34
CA LEU A 55 5.89 6.10 -0.99
C LEU A 55 5.02 5.06 -0.30
N LEU A 56 5.29 4.81 0.98
CA LEU A 56 4.49 3.95 1.86
C LEU A 56 4.06 4.77 3.08
N ASN A 57 2.74 4.88 3.25
CA ASN A 57 2.16 5.47 4.43
C ASN A 57 2.21 4.48 5.60
N TYR A 58 2.44 5.00 6.80
CA TYR A 58 2.32 4.25 8.04
C TYR A 58 1.78 5.15 9.15
N GLU A 59 1.24 4.55 10.20
CA GLU A 59 0.87 5.25 11.42
C GLU A 59 1.14 4.35 12.62
N TYR A 60 1.24 4.95 13.81
CA TYR A 60 1.31 4.22 15.07
C TYR A 60 -0.07 4.12 15.69
N SER A 61 -0.43 2.94 16.18
CA SER A 61 -1.68 2.71 16.90
C SER A 61 -1.45 1.76 18.08
N ASP A 62 -2.03 2.12 19.22
CA ASP A 62 -2.05 1.30 20.43
C ASP A 62 -3.25 0.33 20.46
N ASP A 63 -4.24 0.54 19.59
CA ASP A 63 -5.47 -0.28 19.51
C ASP A 63 -5.61 -0.94 18.14
N ILE A 64 -5.03 -2.14 18.03
CA ILE A 64 -5.15 -2.96 16.82
C ILE A 64 -6.60 -3.38 16.54
N HIS A 65 -7.45 -3.55 17.57
CA HIS A 65 -8.84 -3.96 17.39
C HIS A 65 -9.68 -2.83 16.80
N GLY A 66 -9.46 -1.60 17.26
CA GLY A 66 -10.05 -0.40 16.68
C GLY A 66 -9.66 -0.21 15.22
N VAL A 67 -8.36 -0.32 14.90
CA VAL A 67 -7.86 -0.21 13.51
C VAL A 67 -8.50 -1.27 12.61
N MET A 68 -8.50 -2.53 13.03
CA MET A 68 -9.10 -3.62 12.25
C MET A 68 -10.61 -3.41 12.02
N SER A 69 -11.32 -2.89 13.02
CA SER A 69 -12.76 -2.61 12.90
C SER A 69 -13.02 -1.50 11.90
N SER A 70 -12.24 -0.41 11.98
CA SER A 70 -12.34 0.72 11.04
C SER A 70 -12.04 0.29 9.60
N LEU A 71 -10.97 -0.45 9.37
CA LEU A 71 -10.58 -0.92 8.04
C LEU A 71 -11.62 -1.87 7.43
N LYS A 72 -12.21 -2.77 8.23
CA LYS A 72 -13.26 -3.69 7.73
C LYS A 72 -14.55 -3.00 7.32
N THR A 73 -14.86 -1.84 7.91
CA THR A 73 -16.04 -1.04 7.55
C THR A 73 -15.79 -0.07 6.41
N ASN A 74 -14.54 0.07 5.96
CA ASN A 74 -14.17 1.04 4.93
C ASN A 74 -14.28 0.39 3.54
N GLU A 75 -15.22 0.88 2.72
CA GLU A 75 -15.45 0.38 1.36
C GLU A 75 -14.26 0.55 0.41
N SER A 76 -13.30 1.43 0.73
CA SER A 76 -12.08 1.61 -0.05
C SER A 76 -11.03 0.53 0.23
N VAL A 77 -11.20 -0.28 1.29
CA VAL A 77 -10.28 -1.35 1.68
C VAL A 77 -10.74 -2.67 1.08
N GLN A 78 -9.96 -3.19 0.13
CA GLN A 78 -10.26 -4.46 -0.54
C GLN A 78 -9.74 -5.68 0.22
N CYS A 79 -8.60 -5.55 0.88
CA CYS A 79 -8.01 -6.63 1.65
C CYS A 79 -7.14 -6.10 2.80
N ILE A 80 -7.00 -6.91 3.84
CA ILE A 80 -6.15 -6.62 5.00
C ILE A 80 -5.17 -7.78 5.16
N MET A 81 -3.88 -7.48 5.23
CA MET A 81 -2.80 -8.46 5.35
C MET A 81 -2.34 -8.57 6.80
N GLY A 82 -2.08 -9.79 7.28
CA GLY A 82 -1.54 -10.05 8.61
C GLY A 82 -2.49 -10.85 9.52
N PRO A 83 -2.25 -10.86 10.84
CA PRO A 83 -3.06 -11.62 11.79
C PRO A 83 -4.54 -11.22 11.73
N GLY A 84 -5.44 -12.19 11.49
CA GLY A 84 -6.87 -11.93 11.33
C GLY A 84 -7.30 -11.44 9.94
N GLY A 85 -6.37 -11.43 8.97
CA GLY A 85 -6.60 -11.18 7.55
C GLY A 85 -5.87 -12.20 6.67
N LEU A 86 -5.50 -11.79 5.45
CA LEU A 86 -4.77 -12.66 4.51
C LEU A 86 -3.29 -12.82 4.92
N PRO A 87 -2.66 -13.98 4.66
CA PRO A 87 -1.23 -14.19 4.94
C PRO A 87 -0.35 -13.24 4.13
N PHE A 88 0.75 -12.74 4.72
CA PHE A 88 1.68 -11.84 4.02
C PHE A 88 2.10 -12.38 2.64
N GLY A 89 2.05 -11.51 1.62
CA GLY A 89 2.38 -11.85 0.25
C GLY A 89 1.21 -12.40 -0.58
N ALA A 90 0.11 -12.86 0.02
CA ALA A 90 -1.03 -13.44 -0.71
C ALA A 90 -1.65 -12.46 -1.72
N ALA A 91 -1.76 -11.18 -1.37
CA ALA A 91 -2.29 -10.15 -2.28
C ALA A 91 -1.48 -9.95 -3.57
N GLN A 92 -0.24 -10.45 -3.65
CA GLN A 92 0.56 -10.42 -4.88
C GLN A 92 0.20 -11.55 -5.87
N GLN A 93 -0.64 -12.50 -5.45
CA GLN A 93 -1.05 -13.66 -6.22
C GLN A 93 -2.58 -13.85 -6.12
N PRO A 94 -3.38 -12.88 -6.60
CA PRO A 94 -4.83 -13.00 -6.57
C PRO A 94 -5.31 -14.22 -7.38
N GLY A 95 -6.27 -14.95 -6.85
CA GLY A 95 -6.97 -16.02 -7.52
C GLY A 95 -8.00 -15.49 -8.53
N LEU A 96 -8.53 -16.40 -9.36
CA LEU A 96 -9.53 -16.06 -10.39
C LEU A 96 -10.84 -15.49 -9.81
N THR A 97 -11.13 -15.78 -8.54
CA THR A 97 -12.35 -15.39 -7.83
C THR A 97 -12.13 -14.26 -6.83
N ASP A 98 -10.93 -13.70 -6.74
CA ASP A 98 -10.61 -12.61 -5.80
C ASP A 98 -11.05 -11.26 -6.36
N TYR A 99 -12.35 -11.13 -6.60
CA TYR A 99 -12.96 -9.92 -7.14
C TYR A 99 -12.92 -8.79 -6.11
N ALA A 100 -12.42 -7.62 -6.54
CA ALA A 100 -12.24 -6.43 -5.70
C ALA A 100 -13.53 -5.90 -5.06
N ASP A 101 -14.67 -6.16 -5.68
CA ASP A 101 -16.01 -5.76 -5.25
C ASP A 101 -16.82 -6.95 -4.69
N GLY A 102 -16.23 -8.14 -4.64
CA GLY A 102 -16.91 -9.37 -4.25
C GLY A 102 -17.98 -9.86 -5.23
N ILE A 103 -18.09 -9.26 -6.42
CA ILE A 103 -19.08 -9.64 -7.43
C ILE A 103 -18.43 -10.62 -8.41
N ASP A 104 -18.99 -11.83 -8.50
CA ASP A 104 -18.60 -12.78 -9.54
C ASP A 104 -18.97 -12.22 -10.92
N THR A 105 -17.95 -11.74 -11.63
CA THR A 105 -18.12 -11.10 -12.94
C THR A 105 -18.69 -12.07 -13.96
N LEU A 106 -18.35 -13.36 -13.90
CA LEU A 106 -18.88 -14.36 -14.83
C LEU A 106 -20.35 -14.65 -14.52
N GLN A 107 -20.71 -14.79 -13.24
CA GLN A 107 -22.10 -14.91 -12.83
C GLN A 107 -22.92 -13.70 -13.26
N PHE A 108 -22.40 -12.48 -13.07
CA PHE A 108 -23.04 -11.25 -13.50
C PHE A 108 -23.32 -11.26 -15.01
N LEU A 109 -22.34 -11.63 -15.84
CA LEU A 109 -22.50 -11.67 -17.29
C LEU A 109 -23.48 -12.75 -17.77
N LEU A 110 -23.58 -13.88 -17.07
CA LEU A 110 -24.52 -14.98 -17.38
C LEU A 110 -25.96 -14.74 -16.89
N SER A 111 -26.18 -13.65 -16.13
CA SER A 111 -27.50 -13.28 -15.59
C SER A 111 -28.33 -12.43 -16.57
N PHE A 112 -27.80 -12.19 -17.78
CA PHE A 112 -28.49 -11.54 -18.91
C PHE A 112 -29.00 -12.58 -19.91
#